data_AF-A0A7X0U8B7-F1
#
_entry.id   AF-A0A7X0U8B7-F1
#
_cell.length_a   1.000
_cell.length_b   1.000
_cell.length_c   1.000
_cell.angle_alpha   90.00
_cell.angle_beta   90.00
_cell.angle_gamma   90.00
#
_symmetry.space_group_name_H-M   'P 1'
#
loop_
_entity.id
_entity.type
_entity.pdbx_description
1 polymer ?
#
loop_
_entity_poly.entity_id
_entity_poly.type
_entity_poly.pdbx_seq_one_letter_code
_entity_poly.pdbx_strand_id
1 'polypeptide(L)'
;MSALLPAPPAPMLQPQAFAHLLARFEASAGEPPAARWPWLEAAHVLGQTTLGLHWRSHTAMLRYALQLRDGREVAGQLLRLALVPLGHLLQRLPIGNIGRAHVPALRPMVPHADITARIHAALRAVDTSAAARPG
;
A
#
# COMPACT_ATOMS: atom_id res chain seq x y z
N MET A 1 16.56 3.90 23.55
CA MET A 1 16.99 3.70 22.15
C MET A 1 15.81 4.07 21.25
N SER A 2 15.74 5.32 20.80
CA SER A 2 14.66 5.80 19.93
C SER A 2 14.85 5.23 18.53
N ALA A 3 13.90 4.42 18.06
CA ALA A 3 13.81 4.04 16.66
C ALA A 3 13.34 5.27 15.87
N LEU A 4 14.29 5.98 15.28
CA LEU A 4 14.03 7.07 14.34
C LEU A 4 13.27 6.47 13.15
N LEU A 5 12.03 6.94 12.92
CA LEU A 5 11.31 6.64 11.69
C LEU A 5 12.22 6.98 10.50
N PRO A 6 12.38 6.08 9.51
CA PRO A 6 13.23 6.38 8.36
C PRO A 6 12.75 7.66 7.68
N ALA A 7 13.70 8.52 7.28
CA ALA A 7 13.41 9.75 6.56
C ALA A 7 12.49 9.45 5.36
N PRO A 8 11.53 10.34 5.05
CA PRO A 8 10.66 10.13 3.90
C PRO A 8 11.53 9.98 2.65
N PRO A 9 11.27 8.96 1.81
CA PRO A 9 12.04 8.77 0.59
C PRO A 9 11.92 10.01 -0.30
N ALA A 10 12.94 10.28 -1.12
CA ALA A 10 12.88 11.36 -2.10
C ALA A 10 11.55 11.30 -2.89
N PRO A 11 10.86 12.42 -3.18
CA PRO A 11 9.48 12.43 -3.67
C PRO A 11 9.24 11.55 -4.91
N MET A 12 10.27 11.35 -5.74
CA MET A 12 10.21 10.54 -6.96
C MET A 12 10.24 9.03 -6.70
N LEU A 13 10.74 8.58 -5.55
CA LEU A 13 10.89 7.15 -5.24
C LEU A 13 9.57 6.50 -4.80
N GLN A 14 8.68 7.24 -4.13
CA GLN A 14 7.41 6.67 -3.63
C GLN A 14 6.52 6.17 -4.78
N PRO A 15 6.23 6.94 -5.85
CA PRO A 15 5.41 6.44 -6.97
C PRO A 15 6.05 5.23 -7.69
N GLN A 16 7.38 5.20 -7.79
CA GLN A 16 8.10 4.10 -8.44
C GLN A 16 8.07 2.82 -7.60
N ALA A 17 8.35 2.93 -6.30
CA ALA A 17 8.27 1.80 -5.37
C ALA A 17 6.82 1.29 -5.25
N PHE A 18 5.83 2.19 -5.27
CA PHE A 18 4.42 1.83 -5.34
C PHE A 18 4.10 1.02 -6.62
N ALA A 19 4.56 1.49 -7.78
CA ALA A 19 4.40 0.77 -9.04
C ALA A 19 5.09 -0.60 -9.01
N HIS A 20 6.27 -0.70 -8.40
CA HIS A 20 6.97 -1.97 -8.19
C HIS A 20 6.12 -2.94 -7.36
N LEU A 21 5.53 -2.49 -6.24
CA LEU A 21 4.66 -3.34 -5.41
C LEU A 21 3.44 -3.85 -6.17
N LEU A 22 2.78 -3.00 -6.96
CA LEU A 22 1.67 -3.43 -7.82
C LEU A 22 2.13 -4.42 -8.92
N ALA A 23 3.31 -4.21 -9.51
CA ALA A 23 3.86 -5.15 -10.48
C ALA A 23 4.16 -6.53 -9.84
N ARG A 24 4.66 -6.56 -8.60
CA ARG A 24 4.84 -7.81 -7.83
C ARG A 24 3.51 -8.50 -7.53
N PHE A 25 2.46 -7.74 -7.19
CA PHE A 25 1.11 -8.28 -7.05
C PHE A 25 0.61 -8.94 -8.35
N GLU A 26 0.74 -8.26 -9.49
CA GLU A 26 0.33 -8.82 -10.79
C GLU A 26 1.17 -10.07 -11.15
N ALA A 27 2.48 -10.03 -10.93
CA ALA A 27 3.39 -11.15 -11.21
C ALA A 27 3.12 -12.39 -10.33
N SER A 28 2.56 -12.22 -9.13
CA SER A 28 2.17 -13.34 -8.25
C SER A 28 0.89 -14.05 -8.70
N ALA A 29 0.44 -13.88 -9.94
CA ALA A 29 -0.80 -14.47 -10.46
C ALA A 29 -0.76 -16.00 -10.32
N GLY A 30 -1.85 -16.59 -9.81
CA GLY A 30 -1.93 -18.02 -9.51
C GLY A 30 -1.46 -18.42 -8.11
N GLU A 31 -0.79 -17.53 -7.37
CA GLU A 31 -0.48 -17.77 -5.96
C GLU A 31 -1.75 -17.70 -5.07
N PRO A 32 -1.76 -18.38 -3.91
CA PRO A 32 -2.89 -18.31 -2.99
C PRO A 32 -3.06 -16.89 -2.42
N PRO A 33 -4.28 -16.50 -1.99
CA PRO A 33 -4.55 -15.15 -1.48
C PRO A 33 -3.63 -14.70 -0.35
N ALA A 34 -3.24 -15.62 0.53
CA ALA A 34 -2.31 -15.34 1.64
C ALA A 34 -0.94 -14.81 1.18
N ALA A 35 -0.47 -15.21 -0.01
CA ALA A 35 0.79 -14.73 -0.58
C ALA A 35 0.62 -13.42 -1.37
N ARG A 36 -0.59 -13.18 -1.91
CA ARG A 36 -0.91 -12.02 -2.77
C ARG A 36 -1.28 -10.77 -2.00
N TRP A 37 -2.10 -10.89 -0.95
CA TRP A 37 -2.56 -9.77 -0.13
C TRP A 37 -1.44 -8.88 0.44
N PRO A 38 -0.32 -9.43 0.94
CA PRO A 38 0.78 -8.62 1.47
C PRO A 38 1.35 -7.60 0.49
N TRP A 39 1.28 -7.85 -0.83
CA TRP A 39 1.72 -6.87 -1.85
C TRP A 39 0.79 -5.65 -1.91
N LEU A 40 -0.52 -5.87 -1.85
CA LEU A 40 -1.51 -4.78 -1.83
C LEU A 40 -1.48 -4.01 -0.51
N GLU A 41 -1.32 -4.71 0.61
CA GLU A 41 -1.19 -4.11 1.94
C GLU A 41 0.06 -3.21 2.01
N ALA A 42 1.20 -3.68 1.47
CA ALA A 42 2.41 -2.87 1.34
C ALA A 42 2.21 -1.65 0.43
N ALA A 43 1.54 -1.81 -0.71
CA ALA A 43 1.24 -0.71 -1.63
C ALA A 43 0.35 0.34 -0.95
N HIS A 44 -0.67 -0.09 -0.20
CA HIS A 44 -1.55 0.79 0.55
C HIS A 44 -0.80 1.57 1.63
N VAL A 45 -0.01 0.91 2.47
CA VAL A 45 0.79 1.57 3.52
C VAL A 45 1.77 2.58 2.91
N LEU A 46 2.48 2.22 1.84
CA LEU A 46 3.41 3.12 1.15
C LEU A 46 2.69 4.31 0.50
N GLY A 47 1.53 4.08 -0.11
CA GLY A 47 0.74 5.08 -0.82
C GLY A 47 -0.17 5.93 0.07
N GLN A 48 -0.25 5.62 1.36
CA GLN A 48 -1.29 6.13 2.26
C GLN A 48 -1.32 7.67 2.35
N THR A 49 -0.15 8.30 2.34
CA THR A 49 0.04 9.75 2.47
C THR A 49 -0.16 10.54 1.17
N THR A 50 -0.38 9.86 0.05
CA THR A 50 -0.54 10.50 -1.27
C THR A 50 -1.91 10.14 -1.83
N LEU A 51 -2.82 11.11 -1.94
CA LEU A 51 -4.23 10.88 -2.31
C LEU A 51 -4.41 9.95 -3.52
N GLY A 52 -3.70 10.21 -4.62
CA GLY A 52 -3.77 9.39 -5.82
C GLY A 52 -3.30 7.94 -5.63
N LEU A 53 -2.24 7.72 -4.85
CA LEU A 53 -1.73 6.38 -4.55
C LEU A 53 -2.64 5.64 -3.56
N HIS A 54 -3.14 6.34 -2.55
CA HIS A 54 -4.08 5.80 -1.57
C HIS A 54 -5.37 5.34 -2.26
N TRP A 55 -5.94 6.18 -3.14
CA TRP A 55 -7.10 5.83 -3.96
C TRP A 55 -6.82 4.60 -4.83
N ARG A 56 -5.70 4.60 -5.57
CA ARG A 56 -5.32 3.49 -6.45
C ARG A 56 -5.11 2.18 -5.68
N SER A 57 -4.64 2.24 -4.44
CA SER A 57 -4.51 1.09 -3.55
C SER A 57 -5.86 0.45 -3.26
N HIS A 58 -6.84 1.25 -2.84
CA HIS A 58 -8.19 0.75 -2.58
C HIS A 58 -8.88 0.22 -3.83
N THR A 59 -8.68 0.84 -4.99
CA THR A 59 -9.18 0.32 -6.27
C THR A 59 -8.56 -1.04 -6.60
N ALA A 60 -7.26 -1.22 -6.37
CA ALA A 60 -6.58 -2.51 -6.58
C ALA A 60 -7.09 -3.59 -5.61
N MET A 61 -7.27 -3.24 -4.34
CA MET A 61 -7.85 -4.13 -3.32
C MET A 61 -9.29 -4.50 -3.63
N LEU A 62 -10.12 -3.54 -4.06
CA LEU A 62 -11.51 -3.78 -4.48
C LEU A 62 -11.57 -4.75 -5.67
N ARG A 63 -10.76 -4.50 -6.70
CA ARG A 63 -10.66 -5.40 -7.87
C ARG A 63 -10.28 -6.81 -7.44
N TYR A 64 -9.32 -6.96 -6.52
CA TYR A 64 -8.90 -8.27 -6.05
C TYR A 64 -9.97 -8.95 -5.19
N ALA A 65 -10.65 -8.22 -4.31
CA ALA A 65 -11.78 -8.73 -3.54
C ALA A 65 -12.92 -9.23 -4.43
N LEU A 66 -13.22 -8.52 -5.53
CA LEU A 66 -14.20 -8.95 -6.54
C LEU A 66 -13.77 -10.26 -7.22
N GLN A 67 -12.48 -10.40 -7.58
CA GLN A 67 -11.94 -11.64 -8.14
C GLN A 67 -12.07 -12.82 -7.18
N LEU A 68 -11.85 -12.58 -5.88
CA LEU A 68 -12.00 -13.59 -4.83
C LEU A 68 -13.46 -13.84 -4.42
N ARG A 69 -14.41 -13.03 -4.91
CA ARG A 69 -15.81 -13.03 -4.46
C ARG A 69 -15.96 -12.82 -2.95
N ASP A 70 -15.05 -12.04 -2.35
CA ASP A 70 -15.07 -11.69 -0.94
C ASP A 70 -15.97 -10.47 -0.71
N GLY A 71 -17.26 -10.70 -0.46
CA GLY A 71 -18.24 -9.63 -0.28
C GLY A 71 -17.95 -8.70 0.91
N ARG A 72 -17.34 -9.23 1.99
CA ARG A 72 -16.97 -8.42 3.16
C ARG A 72 -15.85 -7.44 2.80
N GLU A 73 -14.85 -7.90 2.08
CA GLU A 73 -13.76 -7.05 1.62
C GLU A 73 -14.25 -6.04 0.59
N VAL A 74 -15.12 -6.43 -0.36
CA VAL A 74 -15.76 -5.51 -1.32
C VAL A 74 -16.46 -4.35 -0.61
N ALA A 75 -17.33 -4.63 0.35
CA ALA A 75 -18.03 -3.58 1.11
C ALA A 75 -17.05 -2.69 1.90
N GLY A 76 -16.02 -3.29 2.50
CA GLY A 76 -14.99 -2.57 3.24
C GLY A 76 -14.14 -1.63 2.38
N GLN A 77 -13.85 -2.01 1.12
CA GLN A 77 -13.11 -1.18 0.18
C GLN A 77 -13.98 -0.05 -0.40
N LEU A 78 -15.26 -0.28 -0.67
CA LEU A 78 -16.20 0.77 -1.09
C LEU A 78 -16.33 1.87 -0.03
N LEU A 79 -16.48 1.49 1.25
CA LEU A 79 -16.48 2.44 2.37
C LEU A 79 -15.17 3.25 2.40
N ARG A 80 -14.02 2.58 2.26
CA ARG A 80 -12.71 3.25 2.30
C ARG A 80 -12.50 4.20 1.13
N LEU A 81 -12.94 3.85 -0.07
CA LEU A 81 -12.94 4.78 -1.21
C LEU A 81 -13.75 6.04 -0.91
N ALA A 82 -14.91 5.93 -0.26
CA ALA A 82 -15.68 7.09 0.17
C ALA A 82 -14.97 7.93 1.26
N LEU A 83 -14.24 7.28 2.18
CA LEU A 83 -13.52 7.95 3.27
C LEU A 83 -12.19 8.60 2.86
N VAL A 84 -11.51 8.09 1.82
CA VAL A 84 -10.18 8.56 1.39
C VAL A 84 -10.15 10.06 1.12
N PRO A 85 -11.05 10.66 0.31
CA PRO A 85 -11.06 12.10 0.08
C PRO A 85 -11.25 12.90 1.37
N LEU A 86 -12.13 12.44 2.26
CA LEU A 86 -12.40 13.09 3.56
C LEU A 86 -11.18 13.04 4.48
N GLY A 87 -10.53 11.88 4.59
CA GLY A 87 -9.33 11.71 5.43
C GLY A 87 -8.15 12.57 4.97
N HIS A 88 -7.95 12.69 3.66
CA HIS A 88 -6.93 13.57 3.07
C HIS A 88 -7.28 15.05 3.26
N LEU A 89 -8.54 15.44 3.06
CA LEU A 89 -8.97 16.83 3.29
C LEU A 89 -8.77 17.25 4.75
N LEU A 90 -9.05 16.36 5.70
CA LEU A 90 -8.88 16.60 7.12
C LEU A 90 -7.45 16.36 7.64
N GLN A 91 -6.52 15.92 6.77
CA GLN A 91 -5.15 15.51 7.13
C GLN A 91 -5.12 14.49 8.29
N ARG A 92 -6.14 13.64 8.38
CA ARG A 92 -6.31 12.63 9.42
C ARG A 92 -6.33 11.26 8.78
N LEU A 93 -5.12 10.68 8.66
CA LEU A 93 -4.92 9.36 8.08
C LEU A 93 -4.53 8.36 9.16
N PRO A 94 -5.07 7.12 9.14
CA PRO A 94 -4.77 6.09 10.11
C PRO A 94 -3.41 5.44 9.79
N ILE A 95 -2.31 6.15 10.02
CA ILE A 95 -0.96 5.76 9.56
C ILE A 95 -0.65 4.30 9.89
N GLY A 96 -0.17 3.57 8.88
CA GLY A 96 0.24 2.17 8.96
C GLY A 96 -0.91 1.16 8.97
N ASN A 97 -2.16 1.60 8.89
CA ASN A 97 -3.29 0.71 8.58
C ASN A 97 -3.03 -0.02 7.26
N ILE A 98 -3.29 -1.33 7.21
CA ILE A 98 -3.02 -2.16 6.03
C ILE A 98 -4.16 -2.15 4.99
N GLY A 99 -5.26 -1.43 5.25
CA GLY A 99 -6.34 -1.20 4.30
C GLY A 99 -7.39 -2.32 4.21
N ARG A 100 -7.19 -3.45 4.90
CA ARG A 100 -8.08 -4.62 4.88
C ARG A 100 -9.37 -4.43 5.67
N ALA A 101 -10.47 -5.04 5.21
CA ALA A 101 -11.79 -4.94 5.84
C ALA A 101 -11.90 -5.65 7.21
N HIS A 102 -10.97 -6.54 7.54
CA HIS A 102 -10.90 -7.15 8.88
C HIS A 102 -10.24 -6.25 9.94
N VAL A 103 -9.61 -5.15 9.53
CA VAL A 103 -9.07 -4.10 10.41
C VAL A 103 -10.02 -2.90 10.40
N PRO A 104 -10.28 -2.23 11.53
CA PRO A 104 -11.08 -1.01 11.52
C PRO A 104 -10.45 0.09 10.65
N ALA A 105 -11.28 0.79 9.87
CA ALA A 105 -10.81 1.73 8.85
C ALA A 105 -10.02 2.91 9.42
N LEU A 106 -10.33 3.36 10.65
CA LEU A 106 -9.72 4.52 11.28
C LEU A 106 -8.66 4.18 12.34
N ARG A 107 -8.21 2.91 12.43
CA ARG A 107 -7.24 2.47 13.42
C ARG A 107 -5.80 2.68 12.90
N PRO A 108 -4.99 3.58 13.48
CA PRO A 108 -3.54 3.60 13.23
C PRO A 108 -2.91 2.33 13.77
N MET A 109 -1.85 1.83 13.12
CA MET A 109 -1.14 0.64 13.58
C MET A 109 0.28 0.56 13.02
N VAL A 110 1.11 -0.26 13.65
CA VAL A 110 2.41 -0.64 13.09
C VAL A 110 2.18 -1.82 12.14
N PRO A 111 2.51 -1.71 10.84
CA PRO A 111 2.41 -2.83 9.91
C PRO A 111 3.30 -3.99 10.35
N HIS A 112 2.88 -5.22 10.04
CA HIS A 112 3.68 -6.40 10.31
C HIS A 112 5.01 -6.37 9.52
N ALA A 113 6.04 -7.05 10.04
CA ALA A 113 7.41 -6.94 9.53
C ALA A 113 7.55 -7.31 8.04
N ASP A 114 6.73 -8.25 7.56
CA ASP A 114 6.75 -8.70 6.16
C ASP A 114 6.17 -7.67 5.19
N ILE A 115 5.23 -6.83 5.63
CA ILE A 115 4.71 -5.68 4.87
C ILE A 115 5.80 -4.62 4.75
N THR A 116 6.42 -4.27 5.87
CA THR A 116 7.52 -3.30 5.94
C THR A 116 8.73 -3.75 5.11
N ALA A 117 9.06 -5.05 5.16
CA ALA A 117 10.14 -5.63 4.35
C ALA A 117 9.89 -5.50 2.84
N ARG A 118 8.66 -5.69 2.37
CA ARG A 118 8.29 -5.49 0.95
C ARG A 118 8.42 -4.03 0.53
N ILE A 119 7.99 -3.10 1.38
CA ILE A 119 8.14 -1.66 1.11
C ILE A 119 9.63 -1.29 0.98
N HIS A 120 10.47 -1.74 1.91
CA HIS A 120 11.92 -1.49 1.84
C HIS A 120 12.57 -2.14 0.62
N ALA A 121 12.17 -3.36 0.25
CA ALA A 121 12.68 -4.01 -0.95
C ALA A 121 12.31 -3.23 -2.21
N ALA A 122 11.07 -2.75 -2.32
CA ALA A 122 10.61 -1.93 -3.44
C ALA A 122 11.38 -0.61 -3.54
N LEU A 123 11.60 0.08 -2.40
CA LEU A 123 12.38 1.31 -2.36
C LEU A 123 13.83 1.10 -2.81
N ARG A 124 14.50 0.02 -2.34
CA ARG A 124 15.87 -0.30 -2.77
C ARG A 124 15.95 -0.63 -4.27
N ALA A 125 14.97 -1.35 -4.80
CA ALA A 125 14.95 -1.74 -6.21
C ALA A 125 14.88 -0.52 -7.14
N VAL A 126 14.10 0.51 -6.76
CA VAL A 126 13.95 1.72 -7.58
C VAL A 126 15.10 2.71 -7.39
N ASP A 127 15.69 2.76 -6.21
CA ASP A 127 16.88 3.57 -5.93
C ASP A 127 18.10 3.09 -6.74
N THR A 128 18.35 1.77 -6.76
CA THR A 128 19.42 1.16 -7.58
C THR A 128 19.24 1.45 -9.08
N SER A 129 17.99 1.46 -9.54
CA SER A 129 17.65 1.74 -10.94
C SER A 129 17.81 3.22 -11.30
N ALA A 130 17.71 4.13 -10.32
CA ALA A 130 17.99 5.54 -10.51
C ALA A 130 19.50 5.81 -10.58
N ALA A 131 20.29 5.14 -9.75
CA ALA A 131 21.75 5.26 -9.74
C ALA A 131 22.43 4.72 -11.02
N ALA A 132 21.78 3.81 -11.75
CA ALA A 132 22.34 3.16 -12.93
C ALA A 132 22.09 3.88 -14.28
N ARG A 133 21.36 5.01 -14.31
CA ARG A 133 21.14 5.78 -15.54
C ARG A 133 22.32 6.73 -15.80
N PRO A 134 23.08 6.60 -16.91
CA PRO A 134 24.08 7.61 -17.29
C PRO A 134 23.35 8.91 -17.68
N GLY A 135 23.87 10.03 -17.18
CA GLY A 135 23.39 11.39 -17.48
C GLY A 135 23.82 11.88 -18.86
#